data_AF-A0A925N2P0-F1
#
_entry.id   AF-A0A925N2P0-F1
#
_cell.length_a   1.000
_cell.length_b   1.000
_cell.length_c   1.000
_cell.angle_alpha   90.00
_cell.angle_beta   90.00
_cell.angle_gamma   90.00
#
_symmetry.space_group_name_H-M   'P 1'
#
loop_
_entity.id
_entity.type
_entity.pdbx_description
1 polymer ?
#
loop_
_entity_poly.entity_id
_entity_poly.type
_entity_poly.pdbx_seq_one_letter_code
_entity_poly.pdbx_strand_id
1 'polypeptide(L)'
;ADAMVAALRKGETLQALAVARGLAATDVPGVQRGMPVPDEAASEAYFETPAPAAGKVSPGKVMLGDGRLAVFTVSKVTPGDAKAAPPQQREALQQQLAQMSGTSDALGLVKALRKGLKITVAEERL
;
A
#
# COMPACT_ATOMS: atom_id res chain seq x y z
N ALA A 1 17.17 5.93 -15.24
CA ALA A 1 16.02 6.17 -14.35
C ALA A 1 16.41 6.96 -13.10
N ASP A 2 17.47 6.58 -12.38
CA ASP A 2 17.86 7.23 -11.10
C ASP A 2 18.10 8.74 -11.18
N ALA A 3 18.73 9.21 -12.24
CA ALA A 3 18.94 10.64 -12.46
C ALA A 3 17.61 11.43 -12.59
N MET A 4 16.55 10.82 -13.14
CA MET A 4 15.23 11.48 -13.22
C MET A 4 14.55 11.52 -11.87
N VAL A 5 14.60 10.42 -11.11
CA VAL A 5 14.03 10.38 -9.75
C VAL A 5 14.74 11.41 -8.85
N ALA A 6 16.06 11.55 -8.98
CA ALA A 6 16.82 12.57 -8.24
C ALA A 6 16.44 14.01 -8.64
N ALA A 7 16.23 14.28 -9.93
CA ALA A 7 15.79 15.57 -10.43
C ALA A 7 14.35 15.91 -9.99
N LEU A 8 13.44 14.93 -10.03
CA LEU A 8 12.08 15.07 -9.50
C LEU A 8 12.08 15.34 -7.99
N ARG A 9 12.99 14.72 -7.22
CA ARG A 9 13.16 15.01 -5.78
C ARG A 9 13.66 16.42 -5.52
N LYS A 10 14.41 17.01 -6.46
CA LYS A 10 14.90 18.40 -6.39
C LYS A 10 13.82 19.43 -6.75
N GLY A 11 12.64 19.00 -7.19
CA GLY A 11 11.50 19.87 -7.51
C GLY A 11 11.32 20.17 -8.99
N GLU A 12 12.07 19.51 -9.88
CA GLU A 12 11.83 19.60 -11.33
C GLU A 12 10.53 18.86 -11.70
N THR A 13 9.78 19.37 -12.68
CA THR A 13 8.51 18.78 -13.10
C THR A 13 8.73 17.56 -14.00
N LEU A 14 7.88 16.55 -13.86
CA LEU A 14 7.95 15.34 -14.68
C LEU A 14 7.83 15.66 -16.18
N GLN A 15 6.99 16.64 -16.53
CA GLN A 15 6.82 17.13 -17.89
C GLN A 15 8.10 17.75 -18.45
N ALA A 16 8.83 18.57 -17.68
CA ALA A 16 10.09 19.17 -18.15
C ALA A 16 11.18 18.11 -18.36
N LEU A 17 11.27 17.13 -17.44
CA LEU A 17 12.23 16.03 -17.54
C LEU A 17 11.90 15.05 -18.67
N ALA A 18 10.62 14.84 -18.96
CA ALA A 18 10.17 14.01 -20.07
C ALA A 18 10.52 14.68 -21.42
N VAL A 19 10.18 15.97 -21.59
CA VAL A 19 10.51 16.75 -22.79
C VAL A 19 12.02 16.80 -23.02
N ALA A 20 12.82 17.04 -21.98
CA ALA A 20 14.29 17.07 -22.08
C ALA A 20 14.91 15.72 -22.50
N ARG A 21 14.18 14.61 -22.35
CA ARG A 21 14.62 13.25 -22.69
C ARG A 21 13.92 12.68 -23.93
N GLY A 22 13.05 13.45 -24.59
CA GLY A 22 12.23 12.98 -25.72
C GLY A 22 11.20 11.92 -25.32
N LEU A 23 10.82 11.87 -24.04
CA LEU A 23 9.84 10.93 -23.50
C LEU A 23 8.47 11.59 -23.42
N ALA A 24 7.40 10.81 -23.59
CA ALA A 24 6.04 11.27 -23.37
C ALA A 24 5.71 11.21 -21.88
N ALA A 25 5.31 12.34 -21.29
CA ALA A 25 4.68 12.38 -19.99
C ALA A 25 3.16 12.25 -20.18
N THR A 26 2.56 11.22 -19.59
CA THR A 26 1.11 11.02 -19.59
C THR A 26 0.60 11.15 -18.18
N ASP A 27 -0.32 12.10 -17.96
CA ASP A 27 -1.05 12.20 -16.71
C ASP A 27 -2.20 11.19 -16.72
N VAL A 28 -2.19 10.27 -15.76
CA VAL A 28 -3.23 9.25 -15.60
C VAL A 28 -3.98 9.53 -14.29
N PRO A 29 -5.01 10.39 -14.30
CA PRO A 29 -5.79 10.67 -13.10
C PRO A 29 -6.69 9.47 -12.77
N GLY A 30 -6.89 9.20 -11.48
CA GLY A 30 -7.91 8.25 -11.02
C GLY A 30 -7.51 6.77 -11.09
N VAL A 31 -6.22 6.45 -11.12
CA VAL A 31 -5.76 5.05 -11.00
C VAL A 31 -6.26 4.47 -9.67
N GLN A 32 -7.04 3.39 -9.75
CA GLN A 32 -7.51 2.64 -8.58
C GLN A 32 -6.57 1.46 -8.30
N ARG A 33 -6.52 1.00 -7.03
CA ARG A 33 -5.76 -0.20 -6.66
C ARG A 33 -6.33 -1.40 -7.44
N GLY A 34 -5.44 -2.19 -8.06
CA GLY A 34 -5.83 -3.36 -8.85
C GLY A 34 -6.28 -3.06 -10.28
N MET A 35 -6.24 -1.81 -10.74
CA MET A 35 -6.45 -1.50 -12.16
C MET A 35 -5.16 -1.77 -12.94
N PRO A 36 -5.21 -2.56 -14.04
CA PRO A 36 -4.03 -2.88 -14.87
C PRO A 36 -3.65 -1.72 -15.82
N VAL A 37 -4.01 -0.48 -15.48
CA VAL A 37 -3.77 0.70 -16.32
C VAL A 37 -2.85 1.64 -15.54
N PRO A 38 -1.63 1.96 -16.02
CA PRO A 38 -1.03 1.59 -17.32
C PRO A 38 -0.37 0.20 -17.39
N ASP A 39 -0.05 -0.39 -16.24
CA ASP A 39 0.55 -1.72 -16.05
C ASP A 39 0.32 -2.12 -14.58
N GLU A 40 0.21 -3.42 -14.29
CA GLU A 40 -0.05 -3.92 -12.93
C GLU A 40 1.09 -3.56 -11.97
N ALA A 41 2.35 -3.76 -12.38
CA ALA A 41 3.51 -3.43 -11.57
C ALA A 41 3.61 -1.91 -11.34
N ALA A 42 3.21 -1.11 -12.34
CA ALA A 42 3.16 0.33 -12.19
C ALA A 42 2.09 0.77 -11.19
N SER A 43 0.89 0.18 -11.25
CA SER A 43 -0.19 0.44 -10.29
C SER A 43 0.27 0.14 -8.86
N GLU A 44 0.86 -1.02 -8.61
CA GLU A 44 1.41 -1.37 -7.30
C GLU A 44 2.47 -0.37 -6.83
N ALA A 45 3.46 -0.05 -7.67
CA ALA A 45 4.51 0.90 -7.33
C ALA A 45 3.98 2.31 -7.02
N TYR A 46 2.90 2.76 -7.68
CA TYR A 46 2.25 4.03 -7.36
C TYR A 46 1.70 4.03 -5.94
N PHE A 47 1.13 2.90 -5.50
CA PHE A 47 0.53 2.74 -4.18
C PHE A 47 1.53 2.39 -3.07
N GLU A 48 2.70 1.83 -3.40
CA GLU A 48 3.82 1.66 -2.47
C GLU A 48 4.59 2.95 -2.22
N THR A 49 4.52 3.90 -3.16
CA THR A 49 5.22 5.19 -3.02
C THR A 49 4.60 6.00 -1.88
N PRO A 50 5.43 6.65 -1.02
CA PRO A 50 4.93 7.47 0.07
C PRO A 50 3.95 8.53 -0.41
N ALA A 51 2.84 8.70 0.32
CA ALA A 51 1.85 9.71 0.01
C ALA A 51 2.52 11.11 -0.05
N PRO A 52 2.32 11.87 -1.14
CA PRO A 52 2.90 13.19 -1.26
C PRO A 52 2.33 14.12 -0.18
N ALA A 53 3.19 14.98 0.38
CA ALA A 53 2.73 16.10 1.18
C ALA A 53 1.91 17.06 0.30
N ALA A 54 0.98 17.81 0.90
CA ALA A 54 0.14 18.75 0.17
C ALA A 54 0.99 19.71 -0.70
N GLY A 55 0.74 19.71 -2.00
CA GLY A 55 1.48 20.53 -2.98
C GLY A 55 2.84 20.00 -3.40
N LYS A 56 3.23 18.77 -3.00
CA LYS A 56 4.46 18.10 -3.46
C LYS A 56 4.12 16.88 -4.32
N VAL A 57 5.10 16.41 -5.08
CA VAL A 57 5.03 15.15 -5.83
C VAL A 57 5.97 14.13 -5.20
N SER A 58 5.54 12.87 -5.08
CA SER A 58 6.41 11.78 -4.65
C SER A 58 6.91 11.03 -5.88
N PRO A 59 8.21 11.13 -6.22
CA PRO A 59 8.75 10.43 -7.37
C PRO A 59 9.09 8.98 -7.04
N GLY A 60 8.76 8.10 -7.98
CA GLY A 60 9.07 6.67 -7.95
C GLY A 60 9.58 6.17 -9.29
N LYS A 61 10.11 4.95 -9.27
CA LYS A 61 10.48 4.21 -10.49
C LYS A 61 10.05 2.76 -10.33
N VAL A 62 9.66 2.14 -11.42
CA VAL A 62 9.28 0.73 -11.46
C VAL A 62 9.80 0.11 -12.74
N MET A 63 10.19 -1.17 -12.63
CA MET A 63 10.46 -1.99 -13.80
C MET A 63 9.14 -2.67 -14.20
N LEU A 64 8.66 -2.36 -15.39
CA LEU A 64 7.46 -2.96 -15.99
C LEU A 64 7.74 -4.43 -16.34
N GLY A 65 6.68 -5.23 -16.48
CA GLY A 65 6.78 -6.66 -16.85
C GLY A 65 7.57 -6.91 -18.15
N ASP A 66 7.56 -5.94 -19.06
CA ASP A 66 8.30 -5.97 -20.34
C ASP A 66 9.81 -5.63 -20.22
N GLY A 67 10.35 -5.49 -19.00
CA GLY A 67 11.75 -5.09 -18.76
C GLY A 67 12.04 -3.60 -18.99
N ARG A 68 11.01 -2.80 -19.27
CA ARG A 68 11.10 -1.34 -19.42
C ARG A 68 11.07 -0.66 -18.06
N LEU A 69 11.78 0.45 -17.91
CA LEU A 69 11.76 1.28 -16.70
C LEU A 69 10.77 2.43 -16.86
N ALA A 70 9.73 2.46 -16.04
CA ALA A 70 8.83 3.61 -15.91
C ALA A 70 9.25 4.49 -14.74
N VAL A 71 9.26 5.81 -14.97
CA VAL A 71 9.46 6.83 -13.93
C VAL A 71 8.14 7.56 -13.78
N PHE A 72 7.67 7.68 -12.55
CA PHE A 72 6.37 8.28 -12.26
C PHE A 72 6.45 9.24 -11.09
N THR A 73 5.45 10.11 -10.99
CA THR A 73 5.25 10.99 -9.85
C THR A 73 3.83 10.86 -9.35
N VAL A 74 3.67 10.61 -8.06
CA VAL A 74 2.36 10.64 -7.40
C VAL A 74 2.09 12.07 -6.95
N SER A 75 1.07 12.71 -7.54
CA SER A 75 0.68 14.10 -7.23
C SER A 75 -0.35 14.20 -6.10
N LYS A 76 -1.24 13.21 -5.99
CA LYS A 76 -2.29 13.18 -4.96
C LYS A 76 -2.69 11.74 -4.67
N VAL A 77 -2.81 11.41 -3.38
CA VAL A 77 -3.46 10.19 -2.90
C VAL A 77 -4.78 10.59 -2.26
N THR A 78 -5.88 10.02 -2.74
CA THR A 78 -7.19 10.18 -2.12
C THR A 78 -7.45 8.97 -1.24
N PRO A 79 -7.45 9.10 0.11
CA PRO A 79 -7.83 8.00 0.99
C PRO A 79 -9.27 7.59 0.70
N GLY A 80 -9.55 6.29 0.77
CA GLY A 80 -10.92 5.80 0.77
C GLY A 80 -11.63 6.28 2.04
N ASP A 81 -12.83 6.85 1.88
CA ASP A 81 -13.64 7.23 3.03
C ASP A 81 -14.37 6.00 3.60
N ALA A 82 -13.96 5.57 4.78
CA ALA A 82 -14.60 4.47 5.49
C ALA A 82 -16.07 4.76 5.85
N LYS A 83 -16.48 6.03 5.92
CA LYS A 83 -17.87 6.43 6.22
C LYS A 83 -18.77 6.45 4.99
N ALA A 84 -18.20 6.46 3.79
CA ALA A 84 -18.96 6.34 2.54
C ALA A 84 -19.46 4.90 2.30
N ALA A 85 -18.89 3.91 3.00
CA ALA A 85 -19.34 2.53 2.92
C ALA A 85 -20.68 2.33 3.68
N PRO A 86 -21.69 1.69 3.04
CA PRO A 86 -22.93 1.31 3.70
C PRO A 86 -22.68 0.55 5.02
N PRO A 87 -23.51 0.75 6.06
CA PRO A 87 -23.31 0.11 7.36
C PRO A 87 -23.22 -1.42 7.26
N GLN A 88 -24.01 -2.06 6.39
CA GLN A 88 -23.93 -3.50 6.19
C GLN A 88 -22.58 -3.96 5.60
N GLN A 89 -21.99 -3.19 4.68
CA GLN A 89 -20.67 -3.52 4.12
C GLN A 89 -19.56 -3.33 5.16
N ARG A 90 -19.68 -2.31 6.03
CA ARG A 90 -18.73 -2.09 7.13
C ARG A 90 -18.78 -3.23 8.14
N GLU A 91 -19.97 -3.68 8.52
CA GLU A 91 -20.13 -4.81 9.44
C GLU A 91 -19.59 -6.12 8.83
N ALA A 92 -19.89 -6.39 7.56
CA ALA A 92 -19.36 -7.58 6.88
C ALA A 92 -17.82 -7.58 6.83
N LEU A 93 -17.20 -6.45 6.48
CA LEU A 93 -15.75 -6.31 6.46
C LEU A 93 -15.14 -6.43 7.87
N GLN A 94 -15.79 -5.84 8.87
CA GLN A 94 -15.36 -5.97 10.27
C GLN A 94 -15.41 -7.43 10.73
N GLN A 95 -16.46 -8.17 10.37
CA GLN A 95 -16.57 -9.60 10.68
C GLN A 95 -15.47 -10.42 9.99
N GLN A 96 -15.17 -10.15 8.72
CA GLN A 96 -14.07 -10.82 8.01
C GLN A 96 -12.72 -10.57 8.67
N LEU A 97 -12.42 -9.31 9.04
CA LEU A 97 -11.18 -8.97 9.74
C LEU A 97 -11.11 -9.60 11.13
N ALA A 98 -12.23 -9.62 11.87
CA ALA A 98 -12.31 -10.26 13.18
C ALA A 98 -12.08 -11.79 13.10
N GLN A 99 -12.51 -12.44 12.02
CA GLN A 99 -12.19 -13.86 11.78
C GLN A 99 -10.69 -14.07 11.51
N MET A 100 -10.05 -13.15 10.77
CA MET A 100 -8.62 -13.24 10.48
C MET A 100 -7.74 -13.09 11.73
N SER A 101 -8.10 -12.20 12.67
CA SER A 101 -7.32 -11.99 13.90
C SER A 101 -7.77 -12.83 15.09
N GLY A 102 -9.04 -13.26 15.12
CA GLY A 102 -9.68 -13.84 16.30
C GLY A 102 -9.01 -15.09 16.84
N THR A 103 -8.45 -15.95 15.97
CA THR A 103 -7.70 -17.14 16.41
C THR A 103 -6.41 -16.77 17.14
N SER A 104 -5.67 -15.78 16.63
CA SER A 104 -4.43 -15.30 17.27
C SER A 104 -4.73 -14.66 18.62
N ASP A 105 -5.79 -13.86 18.70
CA ASP A 105 -6.21 -13.19 19.93
C ASP A 105 -6.67 -14.18 21.00
N ALA A 106 -7.45 -15.21 20.61
CA ALA A 106 -7.88 -16.28 21.51
C ALA A 106 -6.69 -17.09 22.06
N LEU A 107 -5.72 -17.44 21.21
CA LEU A 107 -4.49 -18.12 21.64
C LEU A 107 -3.65 -17.24 22.57
N GLY A 108 -3.57 -15.94 22.28
CA GLY A 108 -2.92 -14.94 23.13
C GLY A 108 -3.56 -14.88 24.52
N LEU A 109 -4.89 -14.83 24.58
CA LEU A 109 -5.65 -14.85 25.82
C LEU A 109 -5.42 -16.13 26.63
N VAL A 110 -5.51 -17.31 25.99
CA VAL A 110 -5.25 -18.60 26.66
C VAL A 110 -3.83 -18.64 27.20
N LYS A 111 -2.84 -18.15 26.45
CA LYS A 111 -1.44 -18.08 26.89
C LYS A 111 -1.26 -17.13 28.08
N ALA A 112 -1.92 -15.98 28.08
CA ALA A 112 -1.89 -15.02 29.18
C ALA A 112 -2.53 -15.61 30.45
N LEU A 113 -3.70 -16.24 30.33
CA LEU A 113 -4.38 -16.92 31.43
C LEU A 113 -3.53 -18.06 32.00
N ARG A 114 -2.91 -18.87 31.14
CA ARG A 114 -2.01 -19.96 31.54
C ARG A 114 -0.81 -19.46 32.36
N LYS A 115 -0.25 -18.29 32.01
CA LYS A 115 0.85 -17.68 32.78
C LYS A 115 0.41 -17.16 34.15
N GLY A 116 -0.84 -16.71 34.27
CA GLY A 116 -1.39 -16.20 35.54
C GLY A 116 -1.82 -17.29 36.53
N LEU A 117 -1.92 -18.55 36.07
CA LEU A 117 -2.39 -19.68 36.88
C LEU A 117 -1.22 -20.57 37.31
N LYS A 118 -1.16 -20.94 38.59
CA LYS A 118 -0.30 -22.03 39.06
C LYS A 118 -0.86 -23.35 38.54
N ILE A 119 -0.22 -23.91 37.51
CA ILE A 119 -0.61 -25.21 36.94
C ILE A 119 0.29 -26.28 37.54
N THR A 120 -0.28 -27.16 38.35
CA THR A 120 0.37 -28.37 38.82
C THR A 120 0.03 -29.49 37.83
N VAL A 121 1.00 -29.95 37.05
CA VAL A 121 0.82 -31.09 36.13
C VAL A 121 1.09 -32.37 36.91
N ALA A 122 0.09 -33.23 37.04
CA ALA A 122 0.27 -34.56 37.64
C ALA A 122 0.75 -35.53 36.56
N GLU A 123 2.05 -35.82 36.54
CA GLU A 123 2.69 -36.70 35.54
C GLU A 123 2.29 -38.18 35.67
N GLU A 124 1.61 -38.58 36.76
CA GLU A 124 1.12 -39.95 36.98
C GLU A 124 -0.02 -40.38 36.02
N ARG A 125 -0.47 -39.50 35.12
CA ARG A 125 -1.56 -39.76 34.16
C ARG A 125 -1.16 -39.59 32.69
N LEU A 126 0.15 -39.61 32.41
CA LEU A 126 0.73 -39.71 31.06
C LEU A 126 1.18 -41.15 30.81
#